data_AF-A0A947YD56-F1
#
_entry.id   AF-A0A947YD56-F1
#
_cell.length_a   1.000
_cell.length_b   1.000
_cell.length_c   1.000
_cell.angle_alpha   90.00
_cell.angle_beta   90.00
_cell.angle_gamma   90.00
#
_symmetry.space_group_name_H-M   'P 1'
#
loop_
_entity.id
_entity.type
_entity.pdbx_description
1 polymer ?
#
loop_
_entity_poly.entity_id
_entity_poly.type
_entity_poly.pdbx_seq_one_letter_code
_entity_poly.pdbx_strand_id
1 'polypeptide(L)'
;RNKLTDYWSEHEVTKEKEFALLTNIIHKEWTDLTTRQHKNLKKIKQENLRDHMSEAELLFTTLAELSTANIAKKEQARGFRKNVPPAKKGGAVAKRARRDYELQTGQKVVTRENILPTHKKKASGKLLK
;
A
#
# COMPACT_ATOMS: atom_id res chain seq x y z
N ARG A 1 -2.26 8.40 -13.30
CA ARG A 1 -1.83 7.36 -12.33
C ARG A 1 -0.30 7.37 -12.36
N ASN A 2 0.35 8.40 -11.80
CA ASN A 2 1.46 8.19 -10.84
C ASN A 2 2.01 9.51 -10.23
N LYS A 3 1.14 10.48 -9.93
CA LYS A 3 1.52 11.83 -9.45
C LYS A 3 2.50 11.86 -8.27
N LEU A 4 2.51 10.82 -7.42
CA LEU A 4 3.43 10.72 -6.29
C LEU A 4 4.83 10.25 -6.71
N THR A 5 4.93 9.21 -7.54
CA THR A 5 6.23 8.73 -8.01
C THR A 5 6.87 9.71 -8.98
N ASP A 6 6.06 10.43 -9.78
CA ASP A 6 6.53 11.49 -10.65
C ASP A 6 7.16 12.62 -9.81
N TYR A 7 6.45 13.06 -8.76
CA TYR A 7 6.99 14.05 -7.81
C TYR A 7 8.31 13.59 -7.20
N TRP A 8 8.39 12.35 -6.72
CA TRP A 8 9.62 11.80 -6.14
C TRP A 8 10.80 11.81 -7.13
N SER A 9 10.58 11.33 -8.36
CA SER A 9 11.60 11.32 -9.41
C SER A 9 12.11 12.72 -9.74
N GLU A 10 11.20 13.69 -9.86
CA GLU A 10 11.53 15.09 -10.13
C GLU A 10 12.25 15.78 -8.95
N HIS A 11 12.15 15.23 -7.75
CA HIS A 11 12.65 15.81 -6.50
C HIS A 11 13.70 14.92 -5.82
N GLU A 12 14.59 14.31 -6.62
CA GLU A 12 15.82 13.60 -6.17
C GLU A 12 15.59 12.33 -5.35
N VAL A 13 14.45 11.67 -5.54
CA VAL A 13 14.26 10.28 -5.11
C VAL A 13 14.34 9.42 -6.37
N THR A 14 15.49 8.78 -6.58
CA THR A 14 15.78 8.09 -7.86
C THR A 14 16.08 6.61 -7.71
N LYS A 15 16.33 6.12 -6.49
CA LYS A 15 16.66 4.72 -6.26
C LYS A 15 15.41 3.90 -6.01
N GLU A 16 15.23 2.79 -6.71
CA GLU A 16 14.09 1.87 -6.51
C GLU A 16 13.89 1.48 -5.04
N LYS A 17 14.99 1.30 -4.29
CA LYS A 17 14.96 1.01 -2.85
C LYS A 17 14.31 2.14 -2.04
N GLU A 18 14.51 3.40 -2.41
CA GLU A 18 13.91 4.56 -1.75
C GLU A 18 12.41 4.64 -2.03
N PHE A 19 11.99 4.41 -3.27
CA PHE A 19 10.57 4.27 -3.63
C PHE A 19 9.89 3.17 -2.83
N ALA A 20 10.52 1.99 -2.74
CA ALA A 20 9.98 0.87 -1.98
C ALA A 20 9.87 1.18 -0.48
N LEU A 21 10.86 1.87 0.09
CA LEU A 21 10.85 2.27 1.50
C LEU A 21 9.75 3.31 1.79
N LEU A 22 9.62 4.35 0.97
CA LEU A 22 8.57 5.37 1.13
C LEU A 22 7.18 4.76 0.96
N THR A 23 6.99 3.92 -0.06
CA THR A 23 5.74 3.20 -0.28
C THR A 23 5.39 2.31 0.91
N ASN A 24 6.37 1.59 1.47
CA ASN A 24 6.15 0.75 2.64
C ASN A 24 5.84 1.56 3.91
N ILE A 25 6.40 2.77 4.06
CA ILE A 25 6.03 3.70 5.14
C ILE A 25 4.57 4.11 4.98
N ILE A 26 4.17 4.62 3.82
CA ILE A 26 2.78 5.03 3.55
C ILE A 26 1.83 3.88 3.86
N HIS A 27 2.14 2.69 3.30
CA HIS A 27 1.34 1.48 3.46
C HIS A 27 1.17 1.07 4.92
N LYS A 28 2.27 1.07 5.69
CA LYS A 28 2.25 0.75 7.12
C LYS A 28 1.45 1.75 7.93
N GLU A 29 1.54 3.03 7.62
CA GLU A 29 0.86 4.06 8.38
C GLU A 29 -0.67 3.95 8.25
N TRP A 30 -1.19 3.66 7.06
CA TRP A 30 -2.64 3.54 6.89
C TRP A 30 -3.19 2.15 7.26
N THR A 31 -2.45 1.06 6.98
CA THR A 31 -2.91 -0.33 7.24
C THR A 31 -2.52 -0.90 8.59
N ASP A 32 -1.56 -0.31 9.29
CA ASP A 32 -0.84 -0.93 10.41
C ASP A 32 0.04 -2.15 10.02
N LEU A 33 0.21 -2.43 8.72
CA LEU A 33 1.00 -3.55 8.18
C LEU A 33 2.06 -3.07 7.19
N THR A 34 3.26 -3.66 7.20
CA THR A 34 4.17 -3.53 6.04
C THR A 34 3.56 -4.19 4.80
N THR A 35 4.02 -3.79 3.61
CA THR A 35 3.59 -4.41 2.34
C THR A 35 3.80 -5.93 2.37
N ARG A 36 4.91 -6.40 2.97
CA ARG A 36 5.21 -7.83 3.14
C ARG A 36 4.22 -8.51 4.09
N GLN A 37 3.92 -7.91 5.24
CA GLN A 37 2.91 -8.46 6.16
C GLN A 37 1.53 -8.52 5.51
N HIS A 38 1.18 -7.53 4.70
CA HIS A 38 -0.10 -7.53 4.00
C HIS A 38 -0.17 -8.60 2.90
N LYS A 39 0.91 -8.80 2.13
CA LYS A 39 1.02 -9.94 1.19
C LYS A 39 0.85 -11.28 1.92
N ASN A 40 1.52 -11.45 3.08
CA ASN A 40 1.39 -12.66 3.88
C ASN A 40 -0.05 -12.87 4.38
N LEU A 41 -0.72 -11.79 4.82
CA LEU A 41 -2.12 -11.84 5.26
C LEU A 41 -3.05 -12.35 4.17
N LYS A 42 -2.81 -11.95 2.91
CA LYS A 42 -3.56 -12.37 1.72
C LYS A 42 -3.00 -13.63 1.01
N LYS A 43 -1.98 -14.26 1.59
CA LYS A 43 -1.31 -15.48 1.06
C LYS A 43 -0.68 -15.29 -0.35
N ILE A 44 -0.22 -14.09 -0.66
CA ILE A 44 0.43 -13.74 -1.93
C ILE A 44 1.91 -14.07 -1.85
N LYS A 45 2.47 -14.73 -2.87
CA LYS A 45 3.90 -15.12 -2.89
C LYS A 45 4.74 -14.19 -3.75
N GLN A 46 4.34 -13.95 -5.00
CA GLN A 46 5.15 -13.22 -5.98
C GLN A 46 4.40 -12.04 -6.60
N GLU A 47 3.08 -12.15 -6.71
CA GLU A 47 2.20 -11.21 -7.38
C GLU A 47 2.19 -9.83 -6.67
N ASN A 48 1.73 -8.81 -7.40
CA ASN A 48 1.62 -7.45 -6.87
C ASN A 48 0.44 -7.38 -5.89
N LEU A 49 0.67 -6.85 -4.68
CA LEU A 49 -0.36 -6.73 -3.64
C LEU A 49 -1.61 -6.00 -4.14
N ARG A 50 -1.45 -4.97 -4.98
CA ARG A 50 -2.58 -4.16 -5.48
C ARG A 50 -3.58 -4.93 -6.31
N ASP A 51 -3.13 -5.97 -7.01
CA ASP A 51 -4.01 -6.80 -7.85
C ASP A 51 -4.91 -7.71 -7.00
N HIS A 52 -4.59 -7.85 -5.71
CA HIS A 52 -5.30 -8.67 -4.73
C HIS A 52 -5.98 -7.84 -3.64
N MET A 53 -5.98 -6.51 -3.76
CA MET A 53 -6.64 -5.59 -2.83
C MET A 53 -8.11 -5.41 -3.20
N SER A 54 -8.98 -5.37 -2.19
CA SER A 54 -10.38 -4.96 -2.34
C SER A 54 -10.50 -3.50 -2.82
N GLU A 55 -11.69 -3.13 -3.29
CA GLU A 55 -12.00 -1.76 -3.68
C GLU A 55 -11.70 -0.75 -2.56
N ALA A 56 -12.10 -1.05 -1.32
CA ALA A 56 -11.81 -0.21 -0.18
C ALA A 56 -10.30 -0.05 0.04
N GLU A 57 -9.52 -1.14 -0.03
CA GLU A 57 -8.06 -1.07 0.13
C GLU A 57 -7.39 -0.21 -0.96
N LEU A 58 -7.88 -0.28 -2.20
CA LEU A 58 -7.40 0.55 -3.30
C LEU A 58 -7.78 2.03 -3.11
N LEU A 59 -8.98 2.32 -2.61
CA LEU A 59 -9.44 3.68 -2.30
C LEU A 59 -8.56 4.32 -1.21
N PHE A 60 -8.34 3.62 -0.10
CA PHE A 60 -7.51 4.13 1.00
C PHE A 60 -6.03 4.23 0.61
N THR A 61 -5.54 3.33 -0.25
CA THR A 61 -4.20 3.47 -0.86
C THR A 61 -4.10 4.76 -1.66
N THR A 62 -5.09 5.04 -2.51
CA THR A 62 -5.12 6.26 -3.34
C THR A 62 -5.18 7.52 -2.47
N LEU A 63 -5.98 7.52 -1.41
CA LEU A 63 -6.05 8.63 -0.46
C LEU A 63 -4.70 8.87 0.23
N ALA A 64 -4.00 7.80 0.64
CA ALA A 64 -2.70 7.89 1.28
C ALA A 64 -1.63 8.46 0.33
N GLU A 65 -1.63 8.03 -0.93
CA GLU A 65 -0.72 8.51 -1.97
C GLU A 65 -0.97 9.97 -2.33
N LEU A 66 -2.24 10.34 -2.57
CA LEU A 66 -2.64 11.71 -2.89
C LEU A 66 -2.28 12.67 -1.74
N SER A 67 -2.58 12.27 -0.51
CA SER A 67 -2.24 13.05 0.69
C SER A 67 -0.73 13.22 0.81
N THR A 68 0.04 12.15 0.63
CA THR A 68 1.51 12.20 0.66
C THR A 68 2.04 13.17 -0.39
N ALA A 69 1.58 13.07 -1.64
CA ALA A 69 2.04 13.93 -2.73
C ALA A 69 1.75 15.41 -2.47
N ASN A 70 0.54 15.73 -2.01
CA ASN A 70 0.15 17.11 -1.72
C ASN A 70 0.93 17.69 -0.54
N ILE A 71 1.18 16.89 0.49
CA ILE A 71 2.00 17.31 1.64
C ILE A 71 3.46 17.50 1.22
N ALA A 72 4.02 16.58 0.43
CA ALA A 72 5.38 16.69 -0.07
C ALA A 72 5.56 17.95 -0.92
N LYS A 73 4.61 18.24 -1.83
CA LYS A 73 4.56 19.48 -2.62
C LYS A 73 4.50 20.73 -1.74
N LYS A 74 3.59 20.75 -0.76
CA LYS A 74 3.45 21.87 0.19
C LYS A 74 4.74 22.11 0.98
N GLU A 75 5.41 21.04 1.39
CA GLU A 75 6.66 21.08 2.18
C GLU A 75 7.91 21.19 1.31
N GLN A 76 7.77 21.21 -0.02
CA GLN A 76 8.86 21.20 -1.00
C GLN A 76 9.90 20.12 -0.69
N ALA A 77 9.42 18.91 -0.38
CA ALA A 77 10.24 17.81 0.11
C ALA A 77 11.15 17.25 -0.99
N ARG A 78 12.46 17.43 -0.81
CA ARG A 78 13.51 17.00 -1.76
C ARG A 78 14.41 15.90 -1.19
N GLY A 79 14.64 14.86 -1.98
CA GLY A 79 15.38 13.67 -1.61
C GLY A 79 14.63 12.75 -0.65
N PHE A 80 15.19 11.56 -0.43
CA PHE A 80 14.54 10.50 0.34
C PHE A 80 14.22 10.92 1.78
N ARG A 81 15.18 11.49 2.51
CA ARG A 81 15.02 11.83 3.94
C ARG A 81 13.91 12.85 4.20
N LYS A 82 13.76 13.85 3.31
CA LYS A 82 12.71 14.86 3.45
C LYS A 82 11.33 14.35 3.01
N ASN A 83 11.27 13.27 2.23
CA ASN A 83 10.01 12.63 1.85
C ASN A 83 9.48 11.63 2.90
N VAL A 84 10.28 11.25 3.90
CA VAL A 84 9.81 10.39 5.00
C VAL A 84 8.69 11.04 5.84
N PRO A 85 8.80 12.31 6.31
CA PRO A 85 7.70 12.93 7.05
C PRO A 85 6.40 13.09 6.24
N PRO A 86 6.40 13.55 4.96
CA PRO A 86 5.21 13.54 4.12
C PRO A 86 4.58 12.15 3.96
N ALA A 87 5.39 11.10 3.76
CA ALA A 87 4.91 9.73 3.67
C ALA A 87 4.17 9.29 4.95
N LYS A 88 4.71 9.63 6.12
CA LYS A 88 4.04 9.37 7.40
C LYS A 88 2.74 10.14 7.55
N LYS A 89 2.76 11.44 7.26
CA LYS A 89 1.58 12.32 7.38
C LYS A 89 0.48 11.89 6.42
N GLY A 90 0.81 11.59 5.17
CA GLY A 90 -0.16 11.15 4.16
C GLY A 90 -0.79 9.80 4.49
N GLY A 91 0.01 8.83 4.93
CA GLY A 91 -0.51 7.57 5.46
C GLY A 91 -1.40 7.75 6.69
N ALA A 92 -1.05 8.66 7.60
CA ALA A 92 -1.86 8.98 8.79
C ALA A 92 -3.22 9.64 8.45
N VAL A 93 -3.29 10.44 7.38
CA VAL A 93 -4.58 10.96 6.86
C VAL A 93 -5.49 9.80 6.46
N ALA A 94 -4.99 8.90 5.62
CA ALA A 94 -5.74 7.73 5.19
C ALA A 94 -6.10 6.80 6.37
N LYS A 95 -5.23 6.67 7.38
CA LYS A 95 -5.53 5.92 8.60
C LYS A 95 -6.75 6.46 9.34
N ARG A 96 -6.83 7.78 9.52
CA ARG A 96 -7.96 8.43 10.21
C ARG A 96 -9.25 8.20 9.42
N ALA A 97 -9.22 8.44 8.11
CA ALA A 97 -10.36 8.19 7.24
C ALA A 97 -10.79 6.71 7.26
N ARG A 98 -9.84 5.77 7.26
CA ARG A 98 -10.12 4.34 7.38
C ARG A 98 -10.83 4.04 8.68
N ARG A 99 -10.31 4.53 9.81
CA ARG A 99 -10.91 4.28 11.13
C ARG A 99 -12.33 4.82 11.23
N ASP A 100 -12.58 6.00 10.69
CA ASP A 100 -13.92 6.58 10.64
C ASP A 100 -14.85 5.74 9.75
N TYR A 101 -14.41 5.37 8.55
CA TYR A 101 -15.17 4.46 7.68
C TYR A 101 -15.49 3.12 8.37
N GLU A 102 -14.50 2.48 9.00
CA GLU A 102 -14.70 1.21 9.71
C GLU A 102 -15.68 1.36 10.88
N LEU A 103 -15.69 2.52 11.55
CA LEU A 103 -16.62 2.84 12.64
C LEU A 103 -18.05 3.03 12.13
N GLN A 104 -18.23 3.79 11.05
CA GLN A 104 -19.56 4.11 10.49
C GLN A 104 -20.20 2.90 9.79
N THR A 105 -19.40 2.06 9.15
CA THR A 105 -19.92 0.94 8.34
C THR A 105 -19.90 -0.40 9.05
N GLY A 106 -19.10 -0.54 10.12
CA GLY A 106 -18.82 -1.83 10.77
C GLY A 106 -17.95 -2.78 9.94
N GLN A 107 -17.50 -2.37 8.74
CA GLN A 107 -16.71 -3.19 7.83
C GLN A 107 -15.22 -2.91 7.99
N LYS A 108 -14.39 -3.95 8.09
CA LYS A 108 -12.93 -3.81 8.08
C LYS A 108 -12.41 -3.58 6.67
N VAL A 109 -11.53 -2.59 6.51
CA VAL A 109 -10.91 -2.30 5.20
C VAL A 109 -9.75 -3.25 4.93
N VAL A 110 -8.87 -3.46 5.91
CA VAL A 110 -7.72 -4.37 5.75
C VAL A 110 -8.18 -5.79 6.06
N THR A 111 -8.27 -6.65 5.06
CA THR A 111 -8.82 -8.00 5.20
C THR A 111 -7.90 -9.08 4.64
N ARG A 112 -8.15 -10.33 5.04
CA ARG A 112 -7.49 -11.52 4.48
C ARG A 112 -8.02 -11.91 3.11
N GLU A 113 -9.11 -11.27 2.65
CA GLU A 113 -9.74 -11.59 1.39
C GLU A 113 -8.79 -11.30 0.24
N ASN A 114 -8.74 -12.23 -0.71
CA ASN A 114 -7.93 -12.11 -1.91
C ASN A 114 -8.89 -12.15 -3.11
N ILE A 115 -9.02 -11.00 -3.80
CA ILE A 115 -9.98 -10.83 -4.90
C ILE A 115 -9.60 -11.61 -6.17
N LEU A 116 -8.36 -12.11 -6.26
CA LEU A 116 -7.92 -13.04 -7.30
C LEU A 116 -7.58 -14.38 -6.63
N PRO A 117 -8.35 -15.45 -6.86
CA PRO A 117 -8.08 -16.73 -6.22
C PRO A 117 -6.65 -17.18 -6.52
N THR A 118 -5.86 -17.44 -5.47
CA THR A 118 -4.53 -18.03 -5.62
C THR A 118 -4.69 -19.33 -6.39
N HIS A 119 -4.03 -19.50 -7.53
CA HIS A 119 -4.04 -20.75 -8.29
C HIS A 119 -3.75 -21.91 -7.32
N LYS A 120 -4.77 -22.71 -6.97
CA LYS A 120 -4.56 -23.94 -6.22
C LYS A 120 -3.66 -24.80 -7.10
N LYS A 121 -2.43 -25.07 -6.66
CA LYS A 121 -1.62 -26.14 -7.26
C LYS A 121 -2.49 -27.39 -7.29
N LYS A 122 -2.85 -27.87 -8.49
CA LYS A 122 -3.49 -29.18 -8.66
C LYS A 122 -2.62 -30.18 -7.91
N ALA A 123 -3.19 -30.86 -6.93
CA ALA A 123 -2.54 -31.99 -6.31
C ALA A 123 -2.25 -32.99 -7.44
N SER A 124 -0.98 -33.15 -7.78
CA SER A 124 -0.51 -34.22 -8.64
C SER A 124 -0.91 -35.53 -7.98
N GLY A 125 -1.96 -36.16 -8.50
CA GLY A 125 -2.41 -37.46 -8.06
C GLY A 125 -1.25 -38.45 -8.15
N LYS A 126 -0.92 -39.07 -7.02
CA LYS A 126 -0.16 -40.32 -7.01
C LYS A 126 -0.98 -41.32 -7.82
N LEU A 127 -0.53 -41.65 -9.03
CA LEU A 127 -0.85 -42.94 -9.62
C LEU A 127 -0.05 -43.97 -8.83
N LEU A 128 -0.74 -44.69 -7.94
CA LEU A 128 -0.30 -46.01 -7.49
C LEU A 128 -0.77 -47.00 -8.56
N LYS A 129 0.20 -47.61 -9.24
CA LYS A 129 0.09 -48.95 -9.82
C LYS A 129 1.32 -49.73 -9.36
#